data_AF-A0A916CB19-F1
#
_entry.id   AF-A0A916CB19-F1
#
_cell.length_a   1.000
_cell.length_b   1.000
_cell.length_c   1.000
_cell.angle_alpha   90.00
_cell.angle_beta   90.00
_cell.angle_gamma   90.00
#
_symmetry.space_group_name_H-M   'P 1'
#
loop_
_entity.id
_entity.type
_entity.pdbx_description
1 polymer ?
#
loop_
_entity_poly.entity_id
_entity_poly.type
_entity_poly.pdbx_seq_one_letter_code
_entity_poly.pdbx_strand_id
1 'polypeptide(L)'
;MNMNRAVIAAGILALVSFGKSMPAAAEEPYAPAIIYPGPYEPEQLFYRNPKGLDWQRWSPASFTKSVICRETLKSLKLTGVWQGHLKPNGACGTPAEPSYWALGNWINYDLINKRREVR
;
A
#
# COMPACT_ATOMS: atom_id res chain seq x y z
N MET A 1 -78.80 -15.06 -14.65
CA MET A 1 -78.29 -15.42 -15.98
C MET A 1 -77.16 -14.46 -16.34
N ASN A 2 -75.98 -15.02 -16.64
CA ASN A 2 -74.77 -14.47 -17.29
C ASN A 2 -74.06 -13.28 -16.61
N MET A 3 -72.94 -13.46 -15.88
CA MET A 3 -71.56 -13.88 -16.25
C MET A 3 -70.78 -12.89 -17.14
N ASN A 4 -69.53 -12.64 -16.70
CA ASN A 4 -68.33 -12.12 -17.39
C ASN A 4 -68.09 -10.61 -17.30
N ARG A 5 -66.90 -10.08 -16.98
CA ARG A 5 -65.54 -10.65 -16.87
C ARG A 5 -64.62 -9.66 -16.12
N ALA A 6 -63.58 -10.20 -15.49
CA ALA A 6 -62.53 -9.52 -14.74
C ALA A 6 -61.57 -8.68 -15.60
N VAL A 7 -60.95 -7.66 -15.00
CA VAL A 7 -59.54 -7.28 -15.27
C VAL A 7 -58.88 -6.90 -13.94
N ILE A 8 -57.88 -7.68 -13.57
CA ILE A 8 -56.94 -7.46 -12.47
C ILE A 8 -55.84 -6.55 -12.99
N ALA A 9 -55.65 -5.37 -12.40
CA ALA A 9 -54.47 -4.54 -12.63
C ALA A 9 -53.60 -4.59 -11.36
N ALA A 10 -52.69 -5.56 -11.33
CA ALA A 10 -51.62 -5.65 -10.34
C ALA A 10 -50.58 -4.57 -10.65
N GLY A 11 -50.67 -3.43 -9.95
CA GLY A 11 -49.62 -2.41 -9.94
C GLY A 11 -48.45 -2.91 -9.09
N ILE A 12 -47.40 -3.41 -9.75
CA ILE A 12 -46.13 -3.75 -9.12
C ILE A 12 -45.50 -2.46 -8.63
N LEU A 13 -45.53 -2.23 -7.31
CA LEU A 13 -44.77 -1.19 -6.66
C LEU A 13 -43.30 -1.64 -6.62
N ALA A 14 -42.51 -1.21 -7.61
CA ALA A 14 -41.08 -1.41 -7.60
C ALA A 14 -40.46 -0.57 -6.47
N LEU A 15 -40.12 -1.21 -5.35
CA LEU A 15 -39.20 -0.67 -4.36
C LEU A 15 -37.84 -0.55 -5.03
N VAL A 16 -37.53 0.66 -5.51
CA VAL A 16 -36.17 1.01 -5.91
C VAL A 16 -35.36 1.05 -4.63
N SER A 17 -34.66 -0.05 -4.35
CA SER A 17 -33.60 -0.09 -3.34
C SER A 17 -32.57 0.97 -3.73
N PHE A 18 -32.59 2.11 -3.04
CA PHE A 18 -31.45 3.01 -2.98
C PHE A 18 -30.35 2.26 -2.23
N GLY A 19 -29.61 1.42 -2.97
CA GLY A 19 -28.32 0.95 -2.57
C GLY A 19 -27.48 2.18 -2.28
N LYS A 20 -27.32 2.48 -0.99
CA LYS A 20 -26.42 3.50 -0.49
C LYS A 20 -25.03 3.00 -0.90
N SER A 21 -24.57 3.43 -2.08
CA SER A 21 -23.22 3.19 -2.55
C SER A 21 -22.30 3.74 -1.46
N MET A 22 -21.80 2.86 -0.61
CA MET A 22 -20.72 3.20 0.30
C MET A 22 -19.60 3.75 -0.59
N PRO A 23 -19.09 4.97 -0.33
CA PRO A 23 -17.90 5.41 -1.03
C PRO A 23 -16.84 4.34 -0.77
N ALA A 24 -16.25 3.81 -1.85
CA ALA A 24 -15.05 3.00 -1.76
C ALA A 24 -14.10 3.76 -0.82
N ALA A 25 -13.75 3.13 0.30
CA ALA A 25 -12.91 3.77 1.32
C ALA A 25 -11.64 4.27 0.61
N ALA A 26 -11.50 5.59 0.49
CA ALA A 26 -10.34 6.18 -0.13
C ALA A 26 -9.10 5.62 0.57
N GLU A 27 -8.15 5.09 -0.20
CA GLU A 27 -6.89 4.62 0.38
C GLU A 27 -6.22 5.78 1.10
N GLU A 28 -6.10 5.66 2.42
CA GLU A 28 -5.40 6.68 3.20
C GLU A 28 -3.93 6.70 2.76
N PRO A 29 -3.37 7.87 2.42
CA PRO A 29 -1.99 7.96 1.98
C PRO A 29 -1.03 7.51 3.09
N TYR A 30 0.14 7.02 2.69
CA TYR A 30 1.19 6.63 3.64
C TYR A 30 1.57 7.81 4.54
N ALA A 31 1.49 7.59 5.86
CA ALA A 31 1.89 8.54 6.88
C ALA A 31 3.08 7.98 7.67
N PRO A 32 4.30 8.53 7.52
CA PRO A 32 5.51 7.96 8.13
C PRO A 32 5.51 7.98 9.67
N ALA A 33 4.69 8.84 10.29
CA ALA A 33 4.52 8.92 11.74
C ALA A 33 3.63 7.79 12.32
N ILE A 34 2.89 7.08 11.47
CA ILE A 34 2.03 5.96 11.87
C ILE A 34 2.83 4.67 11.72
N ILE A 35 2.81 3.81 12.73
CA ILE A 35 3.39 2.47 12.66
C ILE A 35 2.33 1.50 12.15
N TYR A 36 2.55 0.96 10.95
CA TYR A 36 1.63 0.02 10.32
C TYR A 36 1.94 -1.42 10.75
N PRO A 37 0.93 -2.21 11.14
CA PRO A 37 1.14 -3.59 11.57
C PRO A 37 1.55 -4.48 10.39
N GLY A 38 2.55 -5.34 10.61
CA GLY A 38 3.00 -6.30 9.62
C GLY A 38 4.28 -7.00 10.04
N PRO A 39 4.82 -7.88 9.18
CA PRO A 39 5.97 -8.72 9.53
C PRO A 39 7.32 -7.99 9.41
N TYR A 40 7.36 -6.77 8.88
CA TYR A 40 8.59 -6.02 8.70
C TYR A 40 8.81 -5.02 9.83
N GLU A 41 10.00 -5.02 10.42
CA GLU A 41 10.39 -4.08 11.48
C GLU A 41 10.36 -2.63 10.97
N PRO A 42 9.62 -1.71 11.63
CA PRO A 42 9.31 -0.39 11.07
C PRO A 42 10.52 0.45 10.62
N GLU A 43 11.59 0.44 11.41
CA GLU A 43 12.79 1.24 11.17
C GLU A 43 13.92 0.50 10.41
N GLN A 44 13.70 -0.78 10.07
CA GLN A 44 14.69 -1.52 9.31
C GLN A 44 14.59 -1.20 7.82
N LEU A 45 15.76 -1.17 7.17
CA LEU A 45 15.85 -0.95 5.74
C LEU A 45 15.85 -2.28 4.99
N PHE A 46 14.98 -2.37 3.99
CA PHE A 46 14.87 -3.49 3.08
C PHE A 46 15.14 -3.02 1.66
N TYR A 47 15.58 -3.95 0.82
CA TYR A 47 15.75 -3.73 -0.61
C TYR A 47 15.03 -4.82 -1.41
N ARG A 48 14.60 -4.46 -2.61
CA ARG A 48 14.02 -5.39 -3.59
C ARG A 48 14.73 -5.20 -4.92
N ASN A 49 15.16 -6.31 -5.50
CA ASN A 49 15.63 -6.33 -6.88
C ASN A 49 14.44 -6.11 -7.82
N PRO A 50 14.56 -5.32 -8.90
CA PRO A 50 13.46 -5.08 -9.84
C PRO A 50 12.86 -6.36 -10.43
N LYS A 51 13.68 -7.41 -10.56
CA LYS A 51 13.31 -8.72 -11.12
C LYS A 51 12.88 -9.72 -10.03
N GLY A 52 12.97 -9.35 -8.75
CA GLY A 52 12.63 -10.20 -7.61
C GLY A 52 11.26 -9.87 -7.03
N LEU A 53 10.63 -10.87 -6.41
CA LEU A 53 9.34 -10.71 -5.75
C LEU A 53 9.48 -10.26 -4.30
N ASP A 54 10.55 -10.69 -3.62
CA ASP A 54 10.67 -10.58 -2.17
C ASP A 54 11.55 -9.40 -1.71
N TRP A 55 11.13 -8.79 -0.60
CA TRP A 55 11.93 -7.82 0.14
C TRP A 55 13.01 -8.52 0.97
N GLN A 56 14.25 -8.06 0.82
CA GLN A 56 15.41 -8.59 1.53
C GLN A 56 15.90 -7.58 2.55
N ARG A 57 16.20 -8.03 3.78
CA ARG A 57 16.77 -7.16 4.82
C ARG A 57 18.16 -6.71 4.38
N TRP A 58 18.40 -5.40 4.39
CA TRP A 58 19.72 -4.86 4.04
C TRP A 58 20.67 -4.78 5.23
N SER A 59 20.18 -4.25 6.36
CA SER A 59 20.98 -4.05 7.58
C SER A 59 20.18 -4.48 8.81
N PRO A 60 20.84 -5.06 9.83
CA PRO A 60 20.21 -5.30 11.13
C PRO A 60 19.98 -4.00 11.93
N ALA A 61 20.68 -2.90 11.59
CA ALA A 61 20.57 -1.61 12.28
C ALA A 61 19.49 -0.70 11.67
N SER A 62 19.00 0.25 12.46
CA SER A 62 18.06 1.29 12.00
C SER A 62 18.65 2.08 10.84
N PHE A 63 17.81 2.38 9.83
CA PHE A 63 18.23 3.10 8.62
C PHE A 63 18.89 4.46 8.94
N THR A 64 18.48 5.10 10.03
CA THR A 64 19.02 6.40 10.48
C THR A 64 20.49 6.35 10.86
N LYS A 65 20.97 5.18 11.30
CA LYS A 65 22.38 4.96 11.67
C LYS A 65 23.19 4.44 10.49
N SER A 66 22.56 3.71 9.59
CA SER A 66 23.25 3.02 8.50
C SER A 66 23.29 3.81 7.19
N VAL A 67 22.40 4.77 6.95
CA VAL A 67 22.37 5.55 5.69
C VAL A 67 23.11 6.87 5.87
N ILE A 68 24.20 7.05 5.13
CA ILE A 68 25.04 8.27 5.16
C ILE A 68 24.51 9.32 4.17
N CYS A 69 23.87 8.88 3.09
CA CYS A 69 23.34 9.76 2.07
C CYS A 69 22.19 10.64 2.55
N ARG A 70 22.38 11.96 2.48
CA ARG A 70 21.38 12.94 2.92
C ARG A 70 20.06 12.82 2.16
N GLU A 71 20.09 12.76 0.83
CA GLU A 71 18.86 12.67 0.02
C GLU A 71 18.13 11.35 0.25
N THR A 72 18.86 10.24 0.33
CA THR A 72 18.26 8.93 0.65
C THR A 72 17.65 8.92 2.04
N LEU A 73 18.35 9.45 3.05
CA LEU A 73 17.86 9.56 4.41
C LEU A 73 16.61 10.44 4.48
N LYS A 74 16.59 11.55 3.74
CA LYS A 74 15.44 12.46 3.64
C LYS A 74 14.24 11.76 3.00
N SER A 75 14.45 11.07 1.88
CA SER A 75 13.38 10.31 1.20
C SER A 75 12.81 9.24 2.12
N LEU A 76 13.65 8.41 2.73
CA LEU A 76 13.20 7.35 3.64
C LEU A 76 12.43 7.90 4.85
N LYS A 77 12.80 9.07 5.39
CA LYS A 77 12.06 9.72 6.48
C LYS A 77 10.69 10.26 6.05
N LEU A 78 10.57 10.75 4.83
CA LEU A 78 9.37 11.44 4.35
C LEU A 78 8.37 10.48 3.69
N THR A 79 8.87 9.54 2.88
CA THR A 79 8.04 8.68 2.03
C THR A 79 8.20 7.20 2.35
N GLY A 80 9.16 6.85 3.20
CA GLY A 80 9.45 5.45 3.53
C GLY A 80 10.16 4.68 2.42
N VAL A 81 10.46 5.31 1.27
CA VAL A 81 11.05 4.65 0.09
C VAL A 81 12.17 5.47 -0.54
N TRP A 82 13.02 4.79 -1.31
CA TRP A 82 14.05 5.39 -2.14
C TRP A 82 14.33 4.52 -3.37
N GLN A 83 14.56 5.16 -4.52
CA GLN A 83 15.00 4.48 -5.74
C GLN A 83 16.43 4.93 -6.07
N GLY A 84 17.36 3.98 -6.12
CA GLY A 84 18.76 4.27 -6.40
C GLY A 84 19.68 3.19 -5.85
N HIS A 85 20.96 3.54 -5.70
CA HIS A 85 21.97 2.61 -5.19
C HIS A 85 22.45 3.02 -3.82
N LEU A 86 22.35 2.11 -2.86
CA LEU A 86 23.04 2.19 -1.57
C LEU A 86 24.10 1.08 -1.51
N LYS A 87 25.33 1.48 -1.24
CA LYS A 87 26.44 0.57 -0.94
C LYS A 87 26.24 -0.03 0.46
N PRO A 88 26.83 -1.19 0.79
CA PRO A 88 26.74 -1.82 2.12
C PRO A 88 27.17 -0.92 3.28
N ASN A 89 28.01 0.08 3.03
CA ASN A 89 28.44 1.06 4.03
C ASN A 89 27.48 2.26 4.18
N GLY A 90 26.33 2.26 3.51
CA GLY A 90 25.35 3.36 3.59
C GLY A 90 25.59 4.55 2.69
N ALA A 91 26.67 4.53 1.91
CA ALA A 91 26.96 5.57 0.93
C ALA A 91 26.21 5.32 -0.38
N CYS A 92 26.03 6.37 -1.17
CA CYS A 92 25.35 6.28 -2.46
C CYS A 92 26.29 5.64 -3.47
N GLY A 93 25.75 4.71 -4.26
CA GLY A 93 26.45 4.07 -5.37
C GLY A 93 26.46 4.92 -6.64
N THR A 94 27.32 4.53 -7.58
CA THR A 94 27.19 4.94 -8.98
C THR A 94 25.88 4.40 -9.58
N PRO A 95 25.37 4.98 -10.67
CA PRO A 95 24.21 4.42 -11.37
C PRO A 95 24.49 2.98 -11.83
N ALA A 96 23.67 2.05 -11.36
CA ALA A 96 23.56 0.67 -11.86
C ALA A 96 22.06 0.32 -12.01
N GLU A 97 21.67 -0.93 -12.29
CA GLU A 97 20.25 -1.32 -12.32
C GLU A 97 19.57 -0.90 -10.99
N PRO A 98 18.56 -0.02 -11.00
CA PRO A 98 18.08 0.62 -9.78
C PRO A 98 17.49 -0.40 -8.80
N SER A 99 17.97 -0.42 -7.56
CA SER A 99 17.31 -1.16 -6.48
C SER A 99 16.21 -0.31 -5.85
N TYR A 100 15.11 -0.95 -5.48
CA TYR A 100 14.07 -0.32 -4.68
C TYR A 100 14.39 -0.52 -3.21
N TRP A 101 14.38 0.56 -2.43
CA TRP A 101 14.63 0.55 -1.00
C TRP A 101 13.38 1.01 -0.28
N ALA A 102 13.04 0.35 0.82
CA ALA A 102 11.90 0.73 1.63
C ALA A 102 12.16 0.45 3.11
N LEU A 103 11.56 1.27 3.97
CA LEU A 103 11.42 0.98 5.39
C LEU A 103 10.38 -0.12 5.58
N GLY A 104 10.60 -0.97 6.59
CA GLY A 104 9.60 -2.00 6.94
C GLY A 104 8.22 -1.41 7.20
N ASN A 105 8.16 -0.20 7.77
CA ASN A 105 6.89 0.50 8.00
C ASN A 105 6.10 0.77 6.71
N TRP A 106 6.79 1.19 5.65
CA TRP A 106 6.17 1.42 4.34
C TRP A 106 5.73 0.11 3.69
N ILE A 107 6.53 -0.96 3.83
CA ILE A 107 6.18 -2.27 3.29
C ILE A 107 4.91 -2.81 3.96
N ASN A 108 4.80 -2.65 5.29
CA ASN A 108 3.61 -3.06 6.03
C ASN A 108 2.35 -2.30 5.55
N TYR A 109 2.47 -0.99 5.32
CA TYR A 109 1.42 -0.17 4.72
C TYR A 109 0.99 -0.69 3.34
N ASP A 110 1.94 -0.92 2.43
CA ASP A 110 1.70 -1.44 1.08
C ASP A 110 0.98 -2.80 1.10
N LEU A 111 1.36 -3.69 2.02
CA LEU A 111 0.72 -5.00 2.20
C LEU A 111 -0.72 -4.90 2.75
N ILE A 112 -1.04 -3.88 3.53
CA ILE A 112 -2.42 -3.67 4.02
C ILE A 112 -3.30 -3.22 2.86
N ASN A 113 -2.84 -2.29 2.03
CA ASN A 113 -3.63 -1.74 0.93
C ASN A 113 -3.83 -2.73 -0.21
N LYS A 114 -2.78 -3.46 -0.61
CA LYS A 114 -2.92 -4.55 -1.60
C LYS A 114 -3.94 -5.61 -1.22
N ARG A 115 -4.08 -5.92 0.07
CA ARG A 115 -5.11 -6.88 0.55
C ARG A 115 -6.52 -6.32 0.47
N ARG A 116 -6.70 -5.00 0.46
CA ARG A 116 -8.00 -4.34 0.29
C ARG A 116 -8.42 -4.32 -1.17
N GLU A 117 -7.49 -4.13 -2.10
CA GLU A 117 -7.77 -4.12 -3.54
C GLU A 117 -8.28 -5.46 -4.10
N VAL A 118 -7.96 -6.58 -3.43
CA VAL A 118 -8.34 -7.95 -3.88
C VAL A 118 -9.73 -8.38 -3.35
N ARG A 119 -10.37 -7.59 -2.48
CA ARG A 119 -11.69 -7.90 -1.91
C ARG A 119 -12.82 -7.15 -2.61
#